data_AF-E9ASI6-F1
#
_entry.id   AF-E9ASI6-F1
#
_cell.length_a   1.000
_cell.length_b   1.000
_cell.length_c   1.000
_cell.angle_alpha   90.00
_cell.angle_beta   90.00
_cell.angle_gamma   90.00
#
_symmetry.space_group_name_H-M   'P 1'
#
loop_
_entity.id
_entity.type
_entity.pdbx_description
1 polymer ?
#
loop_
_entity_poly.entity_id
_entity_poly.type
_entity_poly.pdbx_seq_one_letter_code
_entity_poly.pdbx_strand_id
1 'polypeptide(L)'
;MPGLGKSVYHVLFHLSRYFCAAVVAALLLLALSGGSLAGTRIRVDSNSGGAKSDTTWTVRTTTPPTAAAPGSLQEACHTEMKLYCSDHPISPLRCLVEQYYHTTKNNGEEPRRRTSALYSDVCGSWLAAREACLGFVHQRGRELCGNSVGEVRECLRQIPPLVLPHACVTSAYYESVRLVGKLRQHQNEDARLRLLRKKLP
;
A
#
# COMPACT_ATOMS: atom_id res chain seq x y z
N MET A 1 58.30 18.37 -10.78
CA MET A 1 58.72 18.20 -9.36
C MET A 1 58.67 19.57 -8.69
N PRO A 2 58.27 19.78 -7.42
CA PRO A 2 57.92 18.86 -6.30
C PRO A 2 56.37 18.80 -6.06
N GLY A 3 55.73 18.12 -5.10
CA GLY A 3 56.11 17.23 -3.99
C GLY A 3 55.08 17.34 -2.84
N LEU A 4 54.42 16.20 -2.51
CA LEU A 4 53.76 15.77 -1.25
C LEU A 4 52.65 16.60 -0.55
N GLY A 5 51.55 15.91 -0.25
CA GLY A 5 50.57 16.26 0.79
C GLY A 5 49.52 15.17 1.02
N LYS A 6 49.90 14.03 1.60
CA LYS A 6 48.96 13.01 2.10
C LYS A 6 48.36 13.51 3.42
N SER A 7 47.05 13.76 3.47
CA SER A 7 46.32 13.89 4.73
C SER A 7 45.54 12.60 4.98
N VAL A 8 46.05 11.79 5.91
CA VAL A 8 45.37 10.62 6.47
C VAL A 8 44.70 11.09 7.74
N TYR A 9 43.38 11.23 7.73
CA TYR A 9 42.60 11.40 8.96
C TYR A 9 42.25 10.02 9.53
N HIS A 10 43.14 9.50 10.38
CA HIS A 10 42.74 8.52 11.39
C HIS A 10 42.29 9.28 12.63
N VAL A 11 40.98 9.48 12.77
CA VAL A 11 40.39 10.03 13.99
C VAL A 11 39.18 9.19 14.41
N LEU A 12 39.38 8.53 15.57
CA LEU A 12 38.42 8.01 16.54
C LEU A 12 37.51 6.81 16.16
N PHE A 13 38.10 5.62 16.19
CA PHE A 13 37.40 4.33 16.31
C PHE A 13 36.95 3.98 17.75
N HIS A 14 36.77 4.97 18.64
CA HIS A 14 36.40 4.75 20.05
C HIS A 14 34.94 5.08 20.39
N LEU A 15 34.20 5.80 19.52
CA LEU A 15 32.76 6.05 19.73
C LEU A 15 31.86 4.84 19.41
N SER A 16 32.38 3.87 18.64
CA SER A 16 31.60 2.72 18.16
C SER A 16 31.16 1.77 19.27
N ARG A 17 32.01 1.54 20.29
CA ARG A 17 31.70 0.53 21.33
C ARG A 17 30.59 0.97 22.29
N TYR A 18 30.58 2.25 22.69
CA TYR A 18 29.56 2.77 23.60
C TYR A 18 28.21 2.93 22.89
N PHE A 19 28.21 3.27 21.59
CA PHE A 19 26.99 3.33 20.79
C PHE A 19 26.35 1.94 20.64
N CYS A 20 27.15 0.91 20.33
CA CYS A 20 26.64 -0.46 20.26
C CYS A 20 26.10 -0.96 21.61
N ALA A 21 26.78 -0.66 22.71
CA ALA A 21 26.31 -1.04 24.04
C ALA A 21 24.97 -0.37 24.40
N ALA A 22 24.80 0.92 24.06
CA ALA A 22 23.55 1.65 24.29
C ALA A 22 22.39 1.10 23.45
N VAL A 23 22.65 0.77 22.17
CA VAL A 23 21.63 0.18 21.28
C VAL A 23 21.20 -1.21 21.77
N VAL A 24 22.14 -2.05 22.21
CA VAL A 24 21.82 -3.37 22.76
C VAL A 24 21.02 -3.24 24.07
N ALA A 25 21.38 -2.31 24.96
CA ALA A 25 20.63 -2.06 26.18
C ALA A 25 19.20 -1.56 25.90
N ALA A 26 19.02 -0.66 24.92
CA ALA A 26 17.71 -0.17 24.52
C ALA A 26 16.83 -1.28 23.90
N LEU A 27 17.40 -2.14 23.06
CA LEU A 27 16.70 -3.29 22.49
C LEU A 27 16.31 -4.33 23.57
N LEU A 28 17.16 -4.55 24.56
CA LEU A 28 16.84 -5.41 25.71
C LEU A 28 15.70 -4.83 26.54
N LEU A 29 15.71 -3.51 26.83
CA LEU A 29 14.61 -2.87 27.55
C LEU A 29 13.29 -2.95 26.78
N LEU A 30 13.32 -2.76 25.45
CA LEU A 30 12.14 -2.91 24.59
C LEU A 30 11.61 -4.36 24.60
N ALA A 31 12.50 -5.36 24.62
CA ALA A 31 12.11 -6.77 24.71
C ALA A 31 11.53 -7.15 26.09
N LEU A 32 12.01 -6.55 27.18
CA LEU A 32 11.42 -6.74 28.52
C LEU A 32 10.05 -6.05 28.69
N SER A 33 9.80 -4.97 27.94
CA SER A 33 8.48 -4.31 27.91
C SER A 33 7.47 -4.95 26.95
N GLY A 34 7.69 -6.21 26.56
CA GLY A 34 6.74 -7.04 25.79
C GLY A 34 5.42 -7.25 26.53
N GLY A 35 4.58 -6.22 26.53
CA GLY A 35 3.22 -6.22 27.04
C GLY A 35 2.37 -7.19 26.24
N SER A 36 2.20 -8.38 26.81
CA SER A 36 1.29 -9.41 26.35
C SER A 36 -0.15 -8.93 26.46
N LEU A 37 -0.80 -8.58 25.34
CA LEU A 37 -2.26 -8.40 25.30
C LEU A 37 -2.91 -9.77 25.09
N ALA A 38 -2.76 -10.63 26.11
CA ALA A 38 -3.49 -11.87 26.23
C ALA A 38 -4.84 -11.60 26.90
N GLY A 39 -5.91 -11.75 26.11
CA GLY A 39 -7.21 -12.29 26.51
C GLY A 39 -7.91 -11.78 27.76
N THR A 40 -9.05 -11.12 27.54
CA THR A 40 -10.22 -11.30 28.42
C THR A 40 -11.47 -11.52 27.57
N ARG A 41 -11.86 -12.79 27.41
CA ARG A 41 -13.26 -13.14 27.16
C ARG A 41 -14.03 -12.77 28.43
N ILE A 42 -14.86 -11.74 28.37
CA ILE A 42 -15.88 -11.53 29.40
C ILE A 42 -17.11 -12.32 28.96
N ARG A 43 -17.28 -13.50 29.58
CA ARG A 43 -18.54 -14.20 29.67
C ARG A 43 -19.16 -13.77 31.00
N VAL A 44 -20.26 -13.02 30.95
CA VAL A 44 -21.12 -12.78 32.10
C VAL A 44 -22.49 -13.35 31.72
N ASP A 45 -22.68 -14.61 32.10
CA ASP A 45 -24.00 -15.20 32.25
C ASP A 45 -24.40 -15.03 33.72
N SER A 46 -25.50 -14.31 34.00
CA SER A 46 -26.60 -14.72 34.92
C SER A 46 -27.26 -13.56 35.68
N ASN A 47 -28.49 -13.27 35.23
CA ASN A 47 -29.75 -13.30 36.00
C ASN A 47 -30.02 -12.25 37.10
N SER A 48 -30.98 -11.35 36.86
CA SER A 48 -32.28 -11.30 37.57
C SER A 48 -33.08 -10.02 37.26
N GLY A 49 -34.40 -10.14 37.17
CA GLY A 49 -35.32 -9.06 37.57
C GLY A 49 -35.96 -8.19 36.50
N GLY A 50 -37.02 -8.73 35.87
CA GLY A 50 -38.28 -8.06 35.52
C GLY A 50 -38.32 -6.56 35.15
N ALA A 51 -38.63 -6.28 33.88
CA ALA A 51 -39.71 -5.37 33.50
C ALA A 51 -40.10 -5.66 32.05
N LYS A 52 -41.35 -6.06 31.86
CA LYS A 52 -41.96 -6.40 30.58
C LYS A 52 -42.38 -5.09 29.90
N SER A 53 -41.74 -4.75 28.78
CA SER A 53 -42.26 -3.78 27.83
C SER A 53 -41.85 -4.23 26.43
N ASP A 54 -42.82 -4.85 25.76
CA ASP A 54 -42.78 -5.24 24.36
C ASP A 54 -42.65 -3.99 23.48
N THR A 55 -41.41 -3.65 23.12
CA THR A 55 -41.15 -2.76 22.00
C THR A 55 -40.25 -3.50 21.02
N THR A 56 -40.88 -4.20 20.08
CA THR A 56 -40.26 -4.80 18.91
C THR A 56 -39.61 -3.70 18.06
N TRP A 57 -38.41 -3.28 18.43
CA TRP A 57 -37.50 -2.65 17.49
C TRP A 57 -36.91 -3.77 16.66
N THR A 58 -37.49 -3.99 15.49
CA THR A 58 -36.78 -4.62 14.37
C THR A 58 -35.58 -3.73 14.07
N VAL A 59 -34.46 -4.00 14.74
CA VAL A 59 -33.14 -3.55 14.31
C VAL A 59 -32.94 -4.18 12.94
N ARG A 60 -33.26 -3.41 11.91
CA ARG A 60 -32.81 -3.66 10.56
C ARG A 60 -31.30 -3.57 10.67
N THR A 61 -30.65 -4.71 10.84
CA THR A 61 -29.22 -4.88 10.58
C THR A 61 -29.06 -4.64 9.08
N THR A 62 -29.09 -3.37 8.70
CA THR A 62 -28.58 -2.92 7.42
C THR A 62 -27.09 -3.10 7.59
N THR A 63 -26.60 -4.32 7.31
CA THR A 63 -25.22 -4.50 6.89
C THR A 63 -24.94 -3.35 5.94
N PRO A 64 -23.97 -2.46 6.25
CA PRO A 64 -23.51 -1.52 5.26
C PRO A 64 -23.22 -2.36 4.02
N PRO A 65 -23.64 -1.95 2.80
CA PRO A 65 -23.13 -2.63 1.63
C PRO A 65 -21.62 -2.66 1.83
N THR A 66 -21.03 -3.85 1.81
CA THR A 66 -19.58 -3.99 1.76
C THR A 66 -19.18 -3.19 0.54
N ALA A 67 -18.82 -1.93 0.75
CA ALA A 67 -18.55 -1.01 -0.33
C ALA A 67 -17.40 -1.66 -1.07
N ALA A 68 -17.65 -2.01 -2.34
CA ALA A 68 -16.63 -2.65 -3.14
C ALA A 68 -15.38 -1.80 -3.05
N ALA A 69 -14.25 -2.42 -2.71
CA ALA A 69 -13.00 -1.69 -2.62
C ALA A 69 -12.78 -0.97 -3.97
N PRO A 70 -12.37 0.31 -3.96
CA PRO A 70 -12.34 1.11 -5.17
C PRO A 70 -11.48 0.43 -6.24
N GLY A 71 -12.05 0.29 -7.44
CA GLY A 71 -11.41 -0.43 -8.54
C GLY A 71 -10.38 0.43 -9.28
N SER A 72 -10.32 1.73 -8.98
CA SER A 72 -9.45 2.67 -9.67
C SER A 72 -8.97 3.81 -8.77
N LEU A 73 -7.87 4.45 -9.18
CA LEU A 73 -7.38 5.68 -8.53
C LEU A 73 -8.40 6.82 -8.59
N GLN A 74 -9.14 6.92 -9.70
CA GLN A 74 -10.16 7.96 -9.87
C GLN A 74 -11.29 7.82 -8.86
N GLU A 75 -11.72 6.59 -8.60
CA GLU A 75 -12.75 6.29 -7.61
C GLU A 75 -12.22 6.50 -6.18
N ALA A 76 -11.02 5.99 -5.89
CA ALA A 76 -10.41 6.10 -4.56
C ALA A 76 -10.11 7.54 -4.13
N CYS A 77 -9.79 8.42 -5.08
CA CYS A 77 -9.27 9.76 -4.82
C CYS A 77 -10.08 10.88 -5.51
N HIS A 78 -11.36 10.63 -5.78
CA HIS A 78 -12.21 11.57 -6.52
C HIS A 78 -12.23 12.97 -5.90
N THR A 79 -12.35 13.03 -4.56
CA THR A 79 -12.41 14.29 -3.81
C THR A 79 -11.07 15.04 -3.88
N GLU A 80 -9.96 14.35 -3.65
CA GLU A 80 -8.62 14.91 -3.65
C GLU A 80 -8.20 15.37 -5.04
N MET A 81 -8.59 14.64 -6.10
CA MET A 81 -8.40 15.09 -7.48
C MET A 81 -9.10 16.42 -7.73
N LYS A 82 -10.32 16.59 -7.23
CA LYS A 82 -11.08 17.84 -7.39
C LYS A 82 -10.51 18.98 -6.55
N LEU A 83 -9.99 18.68 -5.36
CA LEU A 83 -9.44 19.70 -4.45
C LEU A 83 -8.06 20.19 -4.85
N TYR A 84 -7.19 19.30 -5.33
CA TYR A 84 -5.76 19.63 -5.53
C TYR A 84 -5.34 19.69 -7.00
N CYS A 85 -6.09 19.05 -7.89
CA CYS A 85 -5.62 18.75 -9.24
C CYS A 85 -6.65 19.06 -10.34
N SER A 86 -7.74 19.79 -10.03
CA SER A 86 -8.82 20.09 -10.98
C SER A 86 -8.32 20.82 -12.23
N ASP A 87 -7.37 21.73 -12.05
CA ASP A 87 -6.92 22.65 -13.09
C ASP A 87 -5.64 22.18 -13.78
N HIS A 88 -5.22 20.92 -13.52
CA HIS A 88 -3.94 20.43 -14.02
C HIS A 88 -3.98 20.18 -15.54
N PRO A 89 -3.02 20.72 -16.33
CA PRO A 89 -3.12 20.82 -17.79
C PRO A 89 -3.01 19.49 -18.56
N ILE A 90 -2.66 18.39 -17.90
CA ILE A 90 -2.39 17.09 -18.55
C ILE A 90 -3.36 16.02 -18.06
N SER A 91 -3.36 15.76 -16.75
CA SER A 91 -4.26 14.80 -16.13
C SER A 91 -4.33 15.04 -14.62
N PRO A 92 -5.53 15.22 -14.05
CA PRO A 92 -5.71 15.31 -12.61
C PRO A 92 -5.18 14.08 -11.85
N LEU A 93 -5.25 12.88 -12.45
CA LEU A 93 -4.70 11.65 -11.86
C LEU A 93 -3.17 11.67 -11.76
N ARG A 94 -2.51 12.22 -12.78
CA ARG A 94 -1.04 12.32 -12.79
C ARG A 94 -0.56 13.32 -11.74
N CYS A 95 -1.20 14.49 -11.68
CA CYS A 95 -0.97 15.49 -10.65
C CYS A 95 -1.05 14.90 -9.25
N LEU A 96 -2.10 14.13 -8.97
CA LEU A 96 -2.32 13.57 -7.64
C LEU A 96 -1.20 12.60 -7.23
N VAL A 97 -0.75 11.74 -8.15
CA VAL A 97 0.35 10.80 -7.89
C VAL A 97 1.65 11.54 -7.63
N GLU A 98 1.95 12.58 -8.41
CA GLU A 98 3.16 13.38 -8.26
C GLU A 98 3.14 14.15 -6.92
N GLN A 99 2.01 14.77 -6.57
CA GLN A 99 1.85 15.46 -5.28
C GLN A 99 2.01 14.50 -4.09
N TYR A 100 1.45 13.29 -4.17
CA TYR A 100 1.61 12.27 -3.14
C TYR A 100 3.09 11.91 -2.96
N TYR A 101 3.80 11.64 -4.05
CA TYR A 101 5.22 11.33 -4.02
C TYR A 101 6.07 12.46 -3.42
N HIS A 102 5.76 13.72 -3.76
CA HIS A 102 6.44 14.87 -3.16
C HIS A 102 6.16 14.99 -1.65
N THR A 103 4.94 14.66 -1.23
CA THR A 103 4.55 14.67 0.18
C THR A 103 5.28 13.60 0.99
N THR A 104 5.48 12.40 0.43
CA THR A 104 6.15 11.29 1.10
C THR A 104 7.68 11.43 1.12
N LYS A 105 8.29 12.05 0.10
CA LYS A 105 9.75 12.14 -0.03
C LYS A 105 10.41 13.32 0.69
N ASN A 106 9.74 14.47 0.79
CA ASN A 106 10.41 15.73 1.12
C ASN A 106 10.44 16.09 2.63
N ASN A 107 9.96 15.23 3.54
CA ASN A 107 9.67 15.66 4.91
C ASN A 107 10.38 14.85 6.00
N GLY A 108 10.93 15.56 6.99
CA GLY A 108 11.50 15.01 8.23
C GLY A 108 10.46 14.77 9.35
N GLU A 109 9.19 15.16 9.14
CA GLU A 109 8.07 14.66 9.93
C GLU A 109 7.66 13.26 9.46
N GLU A 110 7.13 12.43 10.36
CA GLU A 110 6.65 11.08 10.06
C GLU A 110 5.68 11.12 8.85
N PRO A 111 6.06 10.56 7.67
CA PRO A 111 5.31 10.70 6.42
C PRO A 111 3.83 10.33 6.55
N ARG A 112 3.52 9.36 7.43
CA ARG A 112 2.16 8.92 7.72
C ARG A 112 1.24 10.02 8.23
N ARG A 113 1.68 10.85 9.19
CA ARG A 113 0.83 11.89 9.81
C ARG A 113 0.40 12.94 8.80
N ARG A 114 1.32 13.31 7.91
CA ARG A 114 1.03 14.32 6.88
C ARG A 114 0.15 13.76 5.77
N THR A 115 0.37 12.51 5.36
CA THR A 115 -0.53 11.87 4.39
C THR A 115 -1.94 11.71 4.93
N SER A 116 -2.13 11.38 6.22
CA SER A 116 -3.46 11.28 6.82
C SER A 116 -4.18 12.63 6.99
N ALA A 117 -3.43 13.74 6.98
CA ALA A 117 -4.02 15.09 7.02
C ALA A 117 -4.47 15.59 5.63
N LEU A 118 -3.84 15.10 4.57
CA LEU A 118 -4.03 15.60 3.20
C LEU A 118 -4.87 14.68 2.32
N TYR A 119 -4.96 13.40 2.65
CA TYR A 119 -5.68 12.41 1.85
C TYR A 119 -6.67 11.69 2.76
N SER A 120 -7.87 11.38 2.24
CA SER A 120 -8.77 10.44 2.89
C SER A 120 -8.07 9.09 3.08
N ASP A 121 -8.51 8.32 4.07
CA ASP A 121 -7.95 6.98 4.34
C ASP A 121 -8.02 6.08 3.10
N VAL A 122 -9.09 6.19 2.31
CA VAL A 122 -9.29 5.44 1.08
C VAL A 122 -8.27 5.86 0.01
N CYS A 123 -8.13 7.15 -0.26
CA CYS A 123 -7.18 7.64 -1.24
C CYS A 123 -5.72 7.39 -0.82
N GLY A 124 -5.38 7.70 0.43
CA GLY A 124 -4.05 7.56 0.99
C GLY A 124 -3.60 6.09 1.03
N SER A 125 -4.46 5.16 1.44
CA SER A 125 -4.15 3.73 1.43
C SER A 125 -3.98 3.20 0.01
N TRP A 126 -4.78 3.68 -0.95
CA TRP A 126 -4.65 3.31 -2.36
C TRP A 126 -3.32 3.78 -2.97
N LEU A 127 -2.92 5.03 -2.71
CA LEU A 127 -1.65 5.59 -3.16
C LEU A 127 -0.45 4.92 -2.49
N ALA A 128 -0.51 4.66 -1.19
CA ALA A 128 0.53 3.93 -0.46
C ALA A 128 0.72 2.51 -1.01
N ALA A 129 -0.37 1.79 -1.27
CA ALA A 129 -0.33 0.47 -1.88
C ALA A 129 0.27 0.50 -3.30
N ARG A 130 -0.11 1.51 -4.10
CA ARG A 130 0.50 1.74 -5.41
C ARG A 130 2.01 1.90 -5.31
N GLU A 131 2.50 2.70 -4.36
CA GLU A 131 3.94 2.88 -4.16
C GLU A 131 4.63 1.61 -3.70
N ALA A 132 4.04 0.86 -2.77
CA ALA A 132 4.59 -0.42 -2.31
C ALA A 132 4.71 -1.43 -3.47
N CYS A 133 3.65 -1.59 -4.26
CA CYS A 133 3.64 -2.50 -5.42
C CYS A 133 4.64 -2.07 -6.49
N LEU A 134 4.55 -0.81 -6.93
CA LEU A 134 5.39 -0.34 -8.03
C LEU A 134 6.84 -0.20 -7.60
N GLY A 135 7.12 0.25 -6.38
CA GLY A 135 8.47 0.31 -5.82
C GLY A 135 9.16 -1.05 -5.86
N PHE A 136 8.45 -2.11 -5.47
CA PHE A 136 8.96 -3.48 -5.59
C PHE A 136 9.30 -3.85 -7.04
N VAL A 137 8.42 -3.53 -8.00
CA VAL A 137 8.67 -3.80 -9.42
C VAL A 137 9.86 -3.00 -9.94
N HIS A 138 10.02 -1.74 -9.56
CA HIS A 138 11.19 -0.96 -9.97
C HIS A 138 12.50 -1.55 -9.41
N GLN A 139 12.47 -2.09 -8.19
CA GLN A 139 13.65 -2.67 -7.54
C GLN A 139 13.99 -4.07 -8.06
N ARG A 140 12.99 -4.93 -8.26
CA ARG A 140 13.16 -6.38 -8.52
C ARG A 140 12.71 -6.81 -9.91
N GLY A 141 12.01 -5.94 -10.65
CA GLY A 141 11.34 -6.30 -11.90
C GLY A 141 12.29 -6.75 -13.00
N ARG A 142 13.52 -6.22 -13.05
CA ARG A 142 14.52 -6.67 -14.04
C ARG A 142 14.84 -8.15 -13.89
N GLU A 143 14.93 -8.63 -12.65
CA GLU A 143 15.23 -10.03 -12.34
C GLU A 143 13.99 -10.92 -12.52
N LEU A 144 12.80 -10.39 -12.22
CA LEU A 144 11.56 -11.18 -12.20
C LEU A 144 10.83 -11.23 -13.55
N CYS A 145 10.94 -10.16 -14.35
CA CYS A 145 10.17 -9.96 -15.58
C CYS A 145 11.08 -9.73 -16.81
N GLY A 146 12.40 -9.67 -16.62
CA GLY A 146 13.37 -9.44 -17.70
C GLY A 146 13.14 -8.11 -18.42
N ASN A 147 13.09 -8.17 -19.75
CA ASN A 147 12.94 -6.99 -20.62
C ASN A 147 11.53 -6.37 -20.59
N SER A 148 10.55 -7.01 -19.95
CA SER A 148 9.18 -6.47 -19.83
C SER A 148 9.02 -5.39 -18.75
N VAL A 149 10.11 -5.00 -18.07
CA VAL A 149 10.15 -3.88 -17.10
C VAL A 149 9.61 -2.55 -17.66
N GLY A 150 9.66 -2.34 -18.98
CA GLY A 150 9.12 -1.14 -19.63
C GLY A 150 7.64 -0.90 -19.32
N GLU A 151 6.88 -1.95 -19.03
CA GLU A 151 5.50 -1.88 -18.58
C GLU A 151 5.36 -2.36 -17.14
N VAL A 152 5.62 -1.47 -16.17
CA VAL A 152 5.66 -1.79 -14.73
C VAL A 152 4.40 -2.51 -14.24
N ARG A 153 3.21 -2.12 -14.74
CA ARG A 153 1.94 -2.79 -14.39
C ARG A 153 1.80 -4.18 -15.03
N GLU A 154 2.40 -4.40 -16.18
CA GLU A 154 2.40 -5.72 -16.83
C GLU A 154 3.36 -6.67 -16.10
N CYS A 155 4.56 -6.20 -15.78
CA CYS A 155 5.48 -6.96 -14.92
C CYS A 155 4.82 -7.31 -13.57
N LEU A 156 4.09 -6.39 -12.95
CA LEU A 156 3.36 -6.68 -11.70
C LEU A 156 2.35 -7.83 -11.82
N ARG A 157 1.74 -8.04 -12.99
CA ARG A 157 0.80 -9.16 -13.23
C ARG A 157 1.49 -10.52 -13.35
N GLN A 158 2.77 -10.51 -13.76
CA GLN A 158 3.55 -11.73 -13.97
C GLN A 158 4.20 -12.23 -12.68
N ILE A 159 4.42 -11.35 -11.70
CA ILE A 159 5.04 -11.71 -10.43
C ILE A 159 4.04 -12.52 -9.57
N PRO A 160 4.42 -13.72 -9.08
CA PRO A 160 3.57 -14.50 -8.18
C PRO A 160 3.21 -13.72 -6.90
N PRO A 161 1.96 -13.77 -6.41
CA PRO A 161 1.55 -13.03 -5.20
C PRO A 161 2.42 -13.32 -3.98
N LEU A 162 2.91 -14.56 -3.82
CA LEU A 162 3.76 -14.97 -2.71
C LEU A 162 5.11 -14.24 -2.64
N VAL A 163 5.54 -13.63 -3.75
CA VAL A 163 6.82 -12.90 -3.86
C VAL A 163 6.62 -11.39 -3.62
N LEU A 164 5.38 -10.90 -3.72
CA LEU A 164 5.07 -9.48 -3.55
C LEU A 164 4.96 -9.09 -2.07
N PRO A 165 5.27 -7.83 -1.72
CA PRO A 165 5.08 -7.35 -0.35
C PRO A 165 3.64 -7.51 0.13
N HIS A 166 3.44 -7.80 1.42
CA HIS A 166 2.10 -7.98 1.99
C HIS A 166 1.20 -6.76 1.73
N ALA A 167 1.74 -5.55 1.93
CA ALA A 167 1.03 -4.29 1.68
C ALA A 167 0.63 -4.09 0.20
N CYS A 168 1.25 -4.81 -0.74
CA CYS A 168 0.85 -4.84 -2.14
C CYS A 168 -0.27 -5.87 -2.36
N VAL A 169 -0.07 -7.13 -1.98
CA VAL A 169 -0.98 -8.24 -2.35
C VAL A 169 -2.38 -8.10 -1.77
N THR A 170 -2.49 -7.62 -0.53
CA THR A 170 -3.78 -7.45 0.15
C THR A 170 -4.48 -6.15 -0.20
N SER A 171 -3.83 -5.31 -1.00
CA SER A 171 -4.36 -4.00 -1.34
C SER A 171 -5.37 -4.10 -2.47
N ALA A 172 -6.35 -3.21 -2.40
CA ALA A 172 -7.20 -2.95 -3.54
C ALA A 172 -6.33 -2.55 -4.77
N TYR A 173 -5.19 -1.85 -4.52
CA TYR A 173 -4.00 -1.71 -5.39
C TYR A 173 -3.93 -2.73 -6.51
N TYR A 174 -3.45 -3.85 -6.02
CA TYR A 174 -3.08 -5.03 -6.75
C TYR A 174 -4.30 -5.72 -7.37
N GLU A 175 -5.44 -5.72 -6.67
CA GLU A 175 -6.67 -6.27 -7.22
C GLU A 175 -7.13 -5.55 -8.48
N SER A 176 -7.05 -4.21 -8.55
CA SER A 176 -7.36 -3.50 -9.81
C SER A 176 -6.44 -3.91 -10.96
N VAL A 177 -5.15 -4.12 -10.69
CA VAL A 177 -4.16 -4.52 -11.70
C VAL A 177 -4.46 -5.93 -12.22
N ARG A 178 -4.83 -6.83 -11.29
CA ARG A 178 -5.18 -8.22 -11.58
C ARG A 178 -6.49 -8.33 -12.36
N LEU A 179 -7.50 -7.55 -12.00
CA LEU A 179 -8.79 -7.50 -12.71
C LEU A 179 -8.62 -7.01 -14.15
N VAL A 180 -7.81 -5.96 -14.37
CA VAL A 180 -7.49 -5.47 -15.72
C VAL A 180 -6.77 -6.56 -16.54
N GLY A 181 -5.89 -7.35 -15.90
CA GLY A 181 -5.24 -8.49 -16.56
C GLY A 181 -6.25 -9.53 -17.06
N LYS A 182 -7.20 -9.93 -16.20
CA LYS A 182 -8.27 -10.88 -16.55
C LYS A 182 -9.16 -10.35 -17.68
N LEU A 183 -9.54 -9.08 -17.64
CA LEU A 183 -10.34 -8.45 -18.69
C LEU A 183 -9.63 -8.49 -20.05
N ARG A 184 -8.33 -8.17 -20.09
CA ARG A 184 -7.52 -8.27 -21.32
C ARG A 184 -7.44 -9.70 -21.85
N GLN A 185 -7.28 -10.68 -20.96
CA GLN A 185 -7.25 -12.08 -21.36
C GLN A 185 -8.58 -12.51 -22.01
N HIS A 186 -9.71 -12.18 -21.40
CA HIS A 186 -11.03 -12.47 -21.98
C HIS A 186 -11.23 -11.80 -23.34
N GLN A 187 -10.85 -10.52 -23.47
CA GLN A 187 -10.95 -9.81 -24.76
C GLN A 187 -10.11 -10.46 -25.86
N ASN A 188 -8.92 -10.97 -25.53
CA ASN A 188 -8.05 -11.66 -26.48
C ASN A 188 -8.62 -13.03 -26.88
N GLU A 189 -9.16 -13.78 -25.94
CA GLU A 189 -9.84 -15.06 -26.21
C GLU A 189 -11.07 -14.87 -27.10
N ASP A 190 -11.89 -13.87 -26.81
CA ASP A 190 -13.05 -13.50 -27.62
C ASP A 190 -12.65 -13.08 -29.04
N ALA A 191 -11.60 -12.27 -29.18
CA ALA A 191 -11.06 -11.87 -30.47
C ALA A 191 -10.57 -13.08 -31.28
N ARG A 192 -9.88 -14.02 -30.61
CA ARG A 192 -9.41 -15.27 -31.23
C ARG A 192 -10.58 -16.14 -31.72
N LEU A 193 -11.63 -16.29 -30.89
CA LEU A 193 -12.83 -17.05 -31.27
C LEU A 193 -13.56 -16.42 -32.47
N ARG A 194 -13.68 -15.08 -32.50
CA ARG A 194 -14.26 -14.37 -33.65
C ARG A 194 -13.46 -14.60 -34.94
N LEU A 195 -12.12 -14.62 -34.85
CA LEU A 195 -11.26 -14.91 -36.00
C LEU A 195 -11.40 -16.36 -36.48
N LEU A 196 -11.49 -17.33 -35.56
CA LEU A 196 -11.71 -18.73 -35.93
C LEU A 196 -13.07 -18.93 -36.61
N ARG A 197 -14.14 -18.33 -36.09
CA ARG A 197 -15.48 -18.40 -36.70
C ARG A 197 -15.50 -17.81 -38.12
N LYS A 198 -14.70 -16.79 -38.40
CA LYS A 198 -14.55 -16.22 -39.76
C LYS A 198 -13.75 -17.10 -40.73
N LYS A 199 -12.93 -18.03 -40.20
CA LYS A 199 -12.05 -18.90 -40.99
C LYS A 199 -12.64 -20.31 -41.21
N LEU A 200 -13.71 -20.66 -40.51
CA LEU A 200 -14.45 -21.90 -40.73
C LEU A 200 -15.45 -21.67 -41.88
N PRO A 201 -15.38 -22.46 -42.96
CA PRO A 201 -16.29 -22.36 -44.11
C PRO A 201 -17.73 -22.74 -43.76
#